data_AF-A0A8T7MH75-F1
#
_entry.id   AF-A0A8T7MH75-F1
#
_cell.length_a   1.000
_cell.length_b   1.000
_cell.length_c   1.000
_cell.angle_alpha   90.00
_cell.angle_beta   90.00
_cell.angle_gamma   90.00
#
_symmetry.space_group_name_H-M   'P 1'
#
loop_
_entity.id
_entity.type
_entity.pdbx_description
1 polymer ?
#
loop_
_entity_poly.entity_id
_entity_poly.type
_entity_poly.pdbx_seq_one_letter_code
_entity_poly.pdbx_strand_id
1 'polypeptide(L)'
;MESILFIAISLAVMAIVVFWLLFYSRIPYRYPLGNRHPAFTRYYVNKQEAEQRAETLLKTLLNSDQYSHLVRKGYIEVQSSMFPYRTYRIPRHRGSVEVYEMGRLVMSLCVQPTETVPDADVVVMHKLMIEGNEREYLRRANYFDRQTDPFW
;
A
#
# COMPACT_ATOMS: atom_id res chain seq x y z
N MET A 1 8.51 -67.16 -24.25
CA MET A 1 9.48 -66.52 -23.31
C MET A 1 9.41 -65.01 -23.37
N GLU A 2 9.34 -64.40 -24.55
CA GLU A 2 9.27 -62.93 -24.69
C GLU A 2 8.05 -62.30 -23.99
N SER A 3 6.87 -62.90 -24.07
CA SER A 3 5.65 -62.38 -23.42
C SER A 3 5.76 -62.33 -21.88
N ILE A 4 6.47 -63.28 -21.27
CA ILE A 4 6.69 -63.34 -19.82
C ILE A 4 7.68 -62.25 -19.40
N LEU A 5 8.70 -62.01 -20.23
CA LEU A 5 9.69 -60.95 -20.02
C LEU A 5 9.03 -59.56 -20.08
N PHE A 6 8.15 -59.31 -21.07
CA PHE A 6 7.41 -58.06 -21.19
C PHE A 6 6.50 -57.78 -19.99
N ILE A 7 5.79 -58.81 -19.49
CA ILE A 7 4.93 -58.69 -18.31
C ILE A 7 5.76 -58.39 -17.06
N ALA A 8 6.90 -59.07 -16.88
CA ALA A 8 7.79 -58.84 -15.74
C ALA A 8 8.37 -57.41 -15.74
N ILE A 9 8.77 -56.90 -16.91
CA ILE A 9 9.27 -55.53 -17.05
C ILE A 9 8.15 -54.51 -16.75
N SER A 10 6.94 -54.72 -17.27
CA SER A 10 5.80 -53.84 -17.02
C SER A 10 5.47 -53.74 -15.53
N LEU A 11 5.44 -54.86 -14.82
CA LEU A 11 5.19 -54.90 -13.38
C LEU A 11 6.30 -54.19 -12.59
N ALA A 12 7.56 -54.36 -12.98
CA ALA A 12 8.68 -53.68 -12.33
C ALA A 12 8.61 -52.16 -12.51
N VAL A 13 8.28 -51.67 -13.71
CA VAL A 13 8.11 -50.24 -13.98
C VAL A 13 6.94 -49.67 -13.18
N MET A 14 5.81 -50.37 -13.13
CA MET A 14 4.66 -49.96 -12.33
C MET A 14 4.99 -49.87 -10.84
N ALA A 15 5.75 -50.83 -10.30
CA ALA A 15 6.19 -50.80 -8.91
C ALA A 15 7.10 -49.59 -8.61
N ILE A 16 8.01 -49.26 -9.53
CA ILE A 16 8.89 -48.09 -9.40
C ILE A 16 8.07 -46.79 -9.43
N VAL A 17 7.09 -46.66 -10.33
CA VAL A 17 6.22 -45.48 -10.43
C VAL A 17 5.38 -45.33 -9.17
N VAL A 18 4.78 -46.41 -8.65
CA VAL A 18 4.00 -46.39 -7.41
C VAL A 18 4.90 -46.03 -6.22
N PHE A 19 6.12 -46.57 -6.15
CA PHE A 19 7.09 -46.21 -5.12
C PHE A 19 7.46 -44.71 -5.19
N TRP A 20 7.71 -44.17 -6.39
CA TRP A 20 7.95 -42.75 -6.59
C TRP A 20 6.76 -41.88 -6.15
N LEU A 21 5.53 -42.27 -6.50
CA LEU A 21 4.33 -41.53 -6.11
C LEU A 21 4.09 -41.57 -4.60
N LEU A 22 4.30 -42.73 -3.95
CA LEU A 22 4.17 -42.87 -2.50
C LEU A 22 5.30 -42.13 -1.76
N PHE A 23 6.51 -42.13 -2.31
CA PHE A 23 7.63 -41.40 -1.72
C PHE A 23 7.42 -39.89 -1.87
N TYR A 24 7.04 -39.39 -3.06
CA TYR A 24 6.80 -37.96 -3.30
C TYR A 24 5.56 -37.42 -2.59
N SER A 25 4.50 -38.23 -2.41
CA SER A 25 3.34 -37.83 -1.60
C SER A 25 3.63 -37.84 -0.09
N ARG A 26 4.67 -38.56 0.35
CA ARG A 26 5.16 -38.56 1.74
C ARG A 26 6.41 -37.72 1.98
N ILE A 27 6.97 -37.10 0.96
CA ILE A 27 7.81 -35.92 1.16
C ILE A 27 6.80 -34.84 1.55
N PRO A 28 6.65 -34.49 2.84
CA PRO A 28 6.00 -33.22 3.11
C PRO A 28 6.83 -32.22 2.32
N TYR A 29 6.19 -31.47 1.43
CA TYR A 29 6.67 -30.15 1.08
C TYR A 29 6.65 -29.33 2.38
N ARG A 30 7.58 -29.65 3.28
CA ARG A 30 8.18 -28.72 4.20
C ARG A 30 8.92 -27.75 3.29
N TYR A 31 8.15 -26.86 2.64
CA TYR A 31 8.55 -25.48 2.73
C TYR A 31 8.91 -25.30 4.19
N PRO A 32 10.14 -24.92 4.54
CA PRO A 32 10.36 -24.46 5.88
C PRO A 32 9.30 -23.37 6.06
N LEU A 33 8.29 -23.66 6.89
CA LEU A 33 7.57 -22.64 7.63
C LEU A 33 8.69 -22.01 8.47
N GLY A 34 9.48 -21.18 7.78
CA GLY A 34 10.67 -20.56 8.29
C GLY A 34 10.22 -19.89 9.55
N ASN A 35 10.91 -20.21 10.64
CA ASN A 35 10.70 -19.63 11.96
C ASN A 35 10.27 -18.18 11.79
N ARG A 36 8.95 -17.91 11.80
CA ARG A 36 8.44 -16.55 11.90
C ARG A 36 8.80 -16.18 13.31
N HIS A 37 9.96 -15.57 13.45
CA HIS A 37 10.42 -15.07 14.73
C HIS A 37 9.23 -14.29 15.34
N PRO A 38 8.84 -14.55 16.59
CA PRO A 38 7.67 -13.92 17.21
C PRO A 38 7.73 -12.38 17.15
N ALA A 39 8.93 -11.81 17.04
CA ALA A 39 9.17 -10.39 16.77
C ALA A 39 8.54 -9.90 15.45
N PHE A 40 8.57 -10.70 14.38
CA PHE A 40 7.96 -10.36 13.10
C PHE A 40 6.44 -10.29 13.24
N THR A 41 5.79 -11.32 13.80
CA THR A 41 4.35 -11.32 14.03
C THR A 41 3.91 -10.12 14.87
N ARG A 42 4.66 -9.79 15.95
CA ARG A 42 4.37 -8.64 16.81
C ARG A 42 4.48 -7.30 16.07
N TYR A 43 5.50 -7.13 15.23
CA TYR A 43 5.66 -5.91 14.42
C TYR A 43 4.48 -5.70 13.47
N TYR A 44 4.01 -6.76 12.79
CA TYR A 44 2.88 -6.66 11.86
C TYR A 44 1.55 -6.40 12.56
N VAL A 45 1.29 -7.06 13.70
CA VAL A 45 0.06 -6.81 14.50
C VAL A 45 0.04 -5.37 14.98
N ASN A 46 1.14 -4.88 15.55
CA ASN A 46 1.24 -3.48 16.01
C ASN A 46 1.05 -2.49 14.85
N LYS A 47 1.59 -2.80 13.66
CA LYS A 47 1.40 -1.97 12.47
C LYS A 47 -0.06 -1.94 12.05
N GLN A 48 -0.72 -3.09 11.98
CA GLN A 48 -2.14 -3.17 11.59
C GLN A 48 -3.05 -2.43 12.57
N GLU A 49 -2.82 -2.55 13.87
CA GLU A 49 -3.53 -1.79 14.89
C GLU A 49 -3.31 -0.28 14.77
N ALA A 50 -2.08 0.15 14.43
CA ALA A 50 -1.79 1.56 14.17
C ALA A 50 -2.54 2.08 12.94
N GLU A 51 -2.54 1.34 11.83
CA GLU A 51 -3.29 1.68 10.61
C GLU A 51 -4.80 1.77 10.89
N GLN A 52 -5.36 0.86 11.67
CA GLN A 52 -6.79 0.89 12.02
C GLN A 52 -7.17 2.11 12.88
N ARG A 53 -6.31 2.49 13.83
CA ARG A 53 -6.52 3.69 14.65
C ARG A 53 -6.42 4.96 13.81
N ALA A 54 -5.44 5.04 12.92
CA ALA A 54 -5.28 6.17 12.00
C ALA A 54 -6.47 6.28 11.03
N GLU A 55 -6.96 5.16 10.49
CA GLU A 55 -8.14 5.15 9.63
C GLU A 55 -9.40 5.60 10.39
N THR A 56 -9.52 5.23 11.67
CA THR A 56 -10.60 5.71 12.53
C THR A 56 -10.54 7.22 12.69
N LEU A 57 -9.36 7.79 12.98
CA LEU A 57 -9.16 9.24 13.07
C LEU A 57 -9.53 9.93 11.75
N LEU A 58 -9.05 9.41 10.62
CA LEU A 58 -9.37 9.94 9.30
C LEU A 58 -10.89 9.98 9.05
N LYS A 59 -11.63 8.93 9.43
CA LYS A 59 -13.09 8.89 9.34
C LYS A 59 -13.80 9.89 10.26
N THR A 60 -13.19 10.28 11.38
CA THR A 60 -13.76 11.34 12.23
C THR A 60 -13.59 12.73 11.66
N LEU A 61 -12.55 12.94 10.83
CA LEU A 61 -12.23 14.22 10.22
C LEU A 61 -12.86 14.43 8.83
N LEU A 62 -13.20 13.33 8.15
CA LEU A 62 -13.89 13.37 6.87
C LEU A 62 -15.38 13.10 7.07
N ASN A 63 -16.22 13.86 6.36
CA ASN A 63 -17.62 13.45 6.25
C ASN A 63 -17.74 12.17 5.40
N SER A 64 -18.92 11.53 5.43
CA SER A 64 -19.18 10.26 4.73
C SER A 64 -18.90 10.35 3.23
N ASP A 65 -19.18 11.49 2.62
CA ASP A 65 -19.04 11.70 1.17
C ASP A 65 -17.56 11.87 0.78
N GLN A 66 -16.81 12.63 1.57
CA GLN A 66 -15.37 12.80 1.42
C GLN A 66 -14.63 11.47 1.60
N TYR A 67 -14.98 10.70 2.63
CA TYR A 67 -14.38 9.40 2.85
C TYR A 67 -14.73 8.43 1.70
N SER A 68 -15.98 8.43 1.23
CA SER A 68 -16.39 7.63 0.06
C SER A 68 -15.67 8.07 -1.20
N HIS A 69 -15.46 9.37 -1.40
CA HIS A 69 -14.66 9.90 -2.49
C HIS A 69 -13.21 9.42 -2.40
N LEU A 70 -12.59 9.51 -1.22
CA LEU A 70 -11.23 9.02 -0.97
C LEU A 70 -11.09 7.54 -1.33
N VAL A 71 -12.05 6.70 -0.92
CA VAL A 71 -12.03 5.25 -1.24
C VAL A 71 -12.18 5.01 -2.75
N ARG A 72 -13.05 5.76 -3.44
CA ARG A 72 -13.32 5.55 -4.87
C ARG A 72 -12.29 6.17 -5.81
N LYS A 73 -11.74 7.32 -5.44
CA LYS A 73 -10.87 8.15 -6.29
C LYS A 73 -9.42 8.14 -5.86
N GLY A 74 -9.13 7.72 -4.62
CA GLY A 74 -7.78 7.66 -4.09
C GLY A 74 -7.22 8.99 -3.62
N TYR A 75 -8.04 10.04 -3.52
CA TYR A 75 -7.63 11.35 -2.97
C TYR A 75 -8.80 12.09 -2.30
N ILE A 76 -8.48 13.10 -1.50
CA ILE A 76 -9.43 14.13 -1.05
C ILE A 76 -9.07 15.49 -1.63
N GLU A 77 -10.08 16.34 -1.82
CA GLU A 77 -9.89 17.74 -2.20
C GLU A 77 -10.03 18.65 -0.98
N VAL A 78 -9.09 19.57 -0.82
CA VAL A 78 -9.07 20.59 0.24
C VAL A 78 -8.93 21.96 -0.42
N GLN A 79 -9.84 22.87 -0.11
CA GLN A 79 -9.80 24.22 -0.65
C GLN A 79 -8.76 25.06 0.09
N SER A 80 -8.03 25.89 -0.65
CA SER A 80 -7.12 26.86 -0.07
C SER A 80 -7.90 27.94 0.69
N SER A 81 -7.38 28.32 1.86
CA SER A 81 -7.86 29.47 2.64
C SER A 81 -7.18 30.78 2.21
N MET A 82 -5.95 30.68 1.71
CA MET A 82 -5.10 31.82 1.34
C MET A 82 -5.24 32.25 -0.12
N PHE A 83 -5.51 31.32 -1.03
CA PHE A 83 -5.51 31.53 -2.48
C PHE A 83 -6.88 31.17 -3.06
N PRO A 84 -7.69 32.16 -3.49
CA PRO A 84 -8.95 31.89 -4.17
C PRO A 84 -8.74 30.99 -5.39
N TYR A 85 -9.66 30.04 -5.61
CA TYR A 85 -9.63 29.08 -6.73
C TYR A 85 -8.47 28.08 -6.73
N ARG A 86 -7.72 27.96 -5.64
CA ARG A 86 -6.73 26.90 -5.44
C ARG A 86 -7.34 25.74 -4.66
N THR A 87 -7.16 24.53 -5.18
CA THR A 87 -7.58 23.28 -4.55
C THR A 87 -6.39 22.32 -4.46
N TYR A 88 -6.21 21.71 -3.30
CA TYR A 88 -5.20 20.69 -3.06
C TYR A 88 -5.83 19.29 -3.18
N ARG A 89 -5.18 18.37 -3.89
CA ARG A 89 -5.53 16.95 -3.88
C ARG A 89 -4.53 16.16 -3.06
N ILE A 90 -5.01 15.62 -1.95
CA ILE A 90 -4.20 14.82 -1.04
C ILE A 90 -4.43 13.35 -1.36
N PRO A 91 -3.40 12.60 -1.79
CA PRO A 91 -3.54 11.18 -2.13
C PRO A 91 -3.80 10.33 -0.88
N ARG A 92 -4.46 9.18 -1.04
CA ARG A 92 -4.77 8.23 0.03
C ARG A 92 -3.52 7.60 0.65
N HIS A 93 -2.50 7.40 -0.17
CA HIS A 93 -1.22 6.83 0.23
C HIS A 93 -0.16 7.92 0.21
N ARG A 94 0.98 7.64 0.83
CA ARG A 94 2.14 8.54 0.83
C ARG A 94 2.47 8.98 -0.59
N GLY A 95 2.60 10.28 -0.77
CA GLY A 95 2.88 10.88 -2.07
C GLY A 95 2.84 12.39 -2.01
N SER A 96 3.04 13.02 -3.16
CA SER A 96 2.95 14.47 -3.29
C SER A 96 1.49 14.90 -3.34
N VAL A 97 1.20 16.06 -2.74
CA VAL A 97 -0.09 16.74 -2.84
C VAL A 97 -0.11 17.55 -4.12
N GLU A 98 -1.06 17.27 -4.99
CA GLU A 98 -1.22 18.02 -6.23
C GLU A 98 -1.94 19.34 -5.95
N VAL A 99 -1.50 20.40 -6.62
CA VAL A 99 -2.10 21.73 -6.51
C VAL A 99 -2.79 22.07 -7.83
N TYR A 100 -4.08 22.35 -7.74
CA TYR A 100 -4.89 22.80 -8.84
C TYR A 100 -5.25 24.28 -8.67
N GLU A 101 -5.10 25.06 -9.73
CA GLU A 101 -5.61 26.43 -9.81
C GLU A 101 -6.55 26.53 -11.00
N MET A 102 -7.76 27.03 -10.75
CA MET A 102 -8.81 27.13 -11.80
C MET A 102 -9.03 25.80 -12.55
N GLY A 103 -8.93 24.67 -11.83
CA GLY A 103 -9.10 23.33 -12.38
C GLY A 103 -7.90 22.78 -13.17
N ARG A 104 -6.77 23.49 -13.22
CA ARG A 104 -5.54 23.02 -13.89
C ARG A 104 -4.49 22.62 -12.85
N LEU A 105 -3.87 21.46 -13.05
CA LEU A 105 -2.72 21.02 -12.25
C LEU A 105 -1.55 21.95 -12.54
N VAL A 106 -1.07 22.67 -11.52
CA VAL A 106 0.03 23.64 -11.65
C VAL A 106 1.33 23.15 -11.03
N MET A 107 1.29 22.38 -9.95
CA MET A 107 2.48 21.86 -9.26
C MET A 107 2.14 20.69 -8.32
N SER A 108 3.15 20.03 -7.79
CA SER A 108 3.06 19.11 -6.66
C SER A 108 3.86 19.62 -5.48
N LEU A 109 3.37 19.31 -4.27
CA LEU A 109 3.99 19.66 -3.00
C LEU A 109 4.31 18.38 -2.24
N CYS A 110 5.57 18.23 -1.83
CA CYS A 110 5.97 17.13 -0.95
C CYS A 110 6.26 17.67 0.46
N VAL A 111 5.48 17.18 1.42
CA VAL A 111 5.72 17.35 2.86
C VAL A 111 5.65 15.96 3.45
N GLN A 112 6.70 15.51 4.14
CA GLN A 112 6.75 14.19 4.74
C GLN A 112 6.93 14.27 6.26
N PRO A 113 6.33 13.34 7.01
CA PRO A 113 6.66 13.18 8.42
C PRO A 113 8.11 12.71 8.56
N THR A 114 8.78 13.14 9.63
CA THR A 114 10.16 12.74 9.93
C THR A 114 10.27 11.30 10.42
N GLU A 115 9.16 10.74 10.91
CA GLU A 115 9.05 9.38 11.39
C GLU A 115 8.05 8.58 10.55
N THR A 116 8.12 7.25 10.66
CA THR A 116 7.16 6.38 9.99
C THR A 116 5.83 6.41 10.73
N VAL A 117 4.81 6.94 10.07
CA VAL A 117 3.43 6.97 10.56
C VAL A 117 2.48 6.18 9.63
N PRO A 118 1.33 5.72 10.12
CA PRO A 118 0.28 5.14 9.27
C PRO A 118 -0.08 6.01 8.07
N ASP A 119 -0.51 5.40 6.96
CA ASP A 119 -0.81 6.16 5.73
C ASP A 119 -1.97 7.15 5.95
N ALA A 120 -3.00 6.73 6.70
CA ALA A 120 -4.13 7.60 7.01
C ALA A 120 -3.72 8.83 7.85
N ASP A 121 -2.72 8.70 8.73
CA ASP A 121 -2.20 9.84 9.50
C ASP A 121 -1.45 10.84 8.60
N VAL A 122 -0.83 10.38 7.50
CA VAL A 122 -0.24 11.27 6.50
C VAL A 122 -1.34 12.10 5.81
N VAL A 123 -2.46 11.50 5.44
CA VAL A 123 -3.62 12.22 4.87
C VAL A 123 -4.15 13.26 5.85
N VAL A 124 -4.31 12.87 7.12
CA VAL A 124 -4.76 13.77 8.19
C VAL A 124 -3.79 14.93 8.39
N MET A 125 -2.48 14.67 8.43
CA MET A 125 -1.44 15.69 8.54
C MET A 125 -1.58 16.74 7.44
N HIS A 126 -1.65 16.31 6.18
CA HIS A 126 -1.81 17.24 5.05
C HIS A 126 -3.09 18.07 5.18
N LYS A 127 -4.24 17.43 5.45
CA LYS A 127 -5.52 18.12 5.56
C LYS A 127 -5.49 19.19 6.66
N LEU A 128 -5.08 18.80 7.88
CA LEU A 128 -5.07 19.72 9.02
C LEU A 128 -4.08 20.86 8.84
N MET A 129 -2.91 20.59 8.24
CA MET A 129 -1.95 21.65 7.95
C MET A 129 -2.47 22.61 6.88
N ILE A 130 -3.07 22.12 5.80
CA ILE A 130 -3.60 22.97 4.73
C ILE A 130 -4.80 23.80 5.24
N GLU A 131 -5.72 23.20 5.99
CA GLU A 131 -6.90 23.91 6.50
C GLU A 131 -6.59 24.85 7.67
N GLY A 132 -5.70 24.45 8.57
CA GLY A 132 -5.42 25.19 9.81
C GLY A 132 -4.20 26.11 9.75
N ASN A 133 -3.22 25.84 8.89
CA ASN A 133 -1.97 26.61 8.81
C ASN A 133 -1.30 26.49 7.42
N GLU A 134 -2.04 26.86 6.38
CA GLU A 134 -1.61 26.72 4.99
C GLU A 134 -0.25 27.37 4.70
N ARG A 135 0.03 28.51 5.34
CA ARG A 135 1.31 29.24 5.19
C ARG A 135 2.49 28.37 5.61
N GLU A 136 2.39 27.70 6.75
CA GLU A 136 3.46 26.82 7.24
C GLU A 136 3.59 25.57 6.38
N TYR A 137 2.47 25.04 5.88
CA TYR A 137 2.49 23.92 4.93
C TYR A 137 3.30 24.25 3.68
N LEU A 138 3.00 25.40 3.06
CA LEU A 138 3.71 25.89 1.89
C LEU A 138 5.19 26.16 2.20
N ARG A 139 5.50 26.73 3.36
CA ARG A 139 6.89 26.99 3.77
C ARG A 139 7.73 25.71 3.91
N ARG A 140 7.12 24.61 4.34
CA ARG A 140 7.81 23.30 4.50
C ARG A 140 7.84 22.46 3.24
N ALA A 141 6.95 22.74 2.28
CA ALA A 141 6.82 21.93 1.09
C ALA A 141 8.03 22.07 0.17
N ASN A 142 8.48 20.93 -0.36
CA ASN A 142 9.28 20.93 -1.57
C ASN A 142 8.34 21.06 -2.77
N TYR A 143 8.68 21.97 -3.69
CA TYR A 143 7.88 22.30 -4.86
C TYR A 143 8.41 21.58 -6.09
N PHE A 144 7.51 20.88 -6.77
CA PHE A 144 7.79 20.24 -8.05
C PHE A 144 6.89 20.90 -9.09
N ASP A 145 7.48 21.68 -9.99
CA ASP A 145 6.75 22.25 -11.12
C ASP A 145 6.64 21.17 -12.21
N ARG A 146 5.45 21.10 -12.81
CA ARG A 146 5.19 20.24 -13.97
C ARG A 146 6.11 20.56 -15.15
N GLN A 147 6.53 21.81 -15.30
CA GLN A 147 7.33 22.25 -16.44
C GLN A 147 8.81 21.89 -16.30
N THR A 148 9.32 21.75 -15.08
CA THR A 148 10.77 21.61 -14.83
C THR A 148 11.17 20.21 -14.37
N ASP A 149 10.24 19.39 -13.91
CA ASP A 149 10.53 18.04 -13.42
C ASP A 149 10.21 17.00 -14.52
N PRO A 150 11.17 16.16 -14.94
CA PRO A 150 10.95 15.13 -15.95
C PRO A 150 10.26 13.86 -15.43
N PHE A 151 9.99 13.73 -14.12
CA PHE A 151 9.50 12.50 -13.50
C PHE A 151 7.98 12.47 -13.21
N TRP A 152 7.21 13.29 -13.92
CA TRP A 152 5.74 13.25 -13.89
C TRP A 152 5.14 12.19 -14.81
#